data_AF-Q6DR93-F1
#
_entry.id   AF-Q6DR93-F1
#
_cell.length_a   1.000
_cell.length_b   1.000
_cell.length_c   1.000
_cell.angle_alpha   90.00
_cell.angle_beta   90.00
_cell.angle_gamma   90.00
#
_symmetry.space_group_name_H-M   'P 1'
#
loop_
_entity.id
_entity.type
_entity.pdbx_description
1 polymer ?
#
loop_
_entity_poly.entity_id
_entity_poly.type
_entity_poly.pdbx_seq_one_letter_code
_entity_poly.pdbx_strand_id
1 'polypeptide(L)'
;MACHEIFLVICLMLAVSMVNAVDFFVVDNTGDSPGGRKFRDEIGGVSYGKQSVRSATDFTWRLFQQTNPLDRKTITNITLFIENSNSVAYNTNLGKEIHFQR
;
A
#
# COMPACT_ATOMS: atom_id res chain seq x y z
N MET A 1 25.27 8.94 -29.53
CA MET A 1 23.87 8.66 -29.90
C MET A 1 23.29 7.53 -29.05
N ALA A 2 23.93 6.36 -28.92
CA ALA A 2 23.44 5.26 -28.09
C ALA A 2 23.10 5.64 -26.63
N CYS A 3 23.93 6.46 -25.96
CA CYS A 3 23.66 6.87 -24.58
C CYS A 3 22.38 7.70 -24.42
N HIS A 4 22.05 8.53 -25.43
CA HIS A 4 20.83 9.35 -25.42
C HIS A 4 19.58 8.46 -25.56
N GLU A 5 19.62 7.50 -26.49
CA GLU A 5 18.52 6.53 -26.67
C GLU A 5 18.31 5.67 -25.41
N ILE A 6 19.39 5.17 -24.80
CA ILE A 6 19.32 4.39 -23.56
C ILE A 6 18.72 5.23 -22.42
N PHE A 7 19.17 6.48 -22.28
CA PHE A 7 18.65 7.39 -21.26
C PHE A 7 17.14 7.64 -21.46
N LEU A 8 16.70 7.91 -22.68
CA LEU A 8 15.28 8.08 -23.00
C LEU A 8 14.45 6.84 -22.66
N VAL A 9 14.94 5.65 -23.00
CA VAL A 9 14.25 4.39 -22.70
C VAL A 9 14.13 4.15 -21.20
N ILE A 10 15.18 4.41 -20.41
CA ILE A 10 15.14 4.31 -18.95
C ILE A 10 14.14 5.31 -18.36
N CYS A 11 14.16 6.57 -18.81
CA CYS A 11 13.20 7.59 -18.39
C CYS A 11 11.77 7.17 -18.70
N LEU A 12 11.51 6.59 -19.87
CA LEU A 12 10.19 6.11 -20.25
C LEU A 12 9.73 4.93 -19.38
N MET A 13 10.60 3.96 -19.10
CA MET A 13 10.27 2.84 -18.21
C MET A 13 9.96 3.31 -16.79
N LEU A 14 10.74 4.26 -16.26
CA LEU A 14 10.47 4.87 -14.95
C LEU A 14 9.14 5.63 -14.97
N ALA A 15 8.85 6.41 -16.00
CA ALA A 15 7.58 7.13 -16.14
C ALA A 15 6.37 6.17 -16.18
N VAL A 16 6.44 5.10 -16.98
CA VAL A 16 5.39 4.08 -17.03
C VAL A 16 5.23 3.38 -15.68
N SER A 17 6.33 3.15 -14.95
CA SER A 17 6.29 2.56 -13.61
C SER A 17 5.59 3.47 -12.60
N MET A 18 5.80 4.79 -12.70
CA MET A 18 5.14 5.78 -11.82
C MET A 18 3.64 5.89 -12.09
N VAL A 19 3.20 5.85 -13.36
CA VAL A 19 1.77 5.94 -13.73
C VAL A 19 0.97 4.75 -13.21
N ASN A 20 1.62 3.59 -13.06
CA ASN A 20 0.99 2.36 -12.60
C ASN A 20 1.24 2.08 -11.10
N ALA A 21 1.76 3.04 -10.36
CA ALA A 21 1.99 2.90 -8.94
C ALA A 21 0.68 3.01 -8.16
N VAL A 22 0.56 2.22 -7.08
CA VAL A 22 -0.53 2.32 -6.12
C VAL A 22 -0.08 3.22 -4.98
N ASP A 23 -0.90 4.22 -4.62
CA ASP A 23 -0.65 5.06 -3.47
C ASP A 23 -1.14 4.40 -2.17
N PHE A 24 -0.32 4.48 -1.12
CA PHE A 24 -0.61 3.85 0.17
C PHE A 24 -0.81 4.88 1.27
N PHE A 25 -1.95 4.78 1.94
CA PHE A 25 -2.34 5.63 3.05
C PHE A 25 -2.59 4.79 4.30
N VAL A 26 -2.35 5.39 5.46
CA VAL A 26 -2.73 4.81 6.74
C VAL A 26 -3.40 5.90 7.56
N VAL A 27 -4.55 5.57 8.12
CA VAL A 27 -5.33 6.46 8.98
C VAL A 27 -5.50 5.75 10.32
N ASP A 28 -5.08 6.42 11.40
CA ASP A 28 -5.21 5.92 12.76
C ASP A 28 -6.39 6.64 13.45
N ASN A 29 -7.51 5.93 13.57
CA ASN A 29 -8.75 6.37 14.22
C ASN A 29 -8.89 5.78 15.64
N THR A 30 -7.83 5.20 16.21
CA THR A 30 -7.90 4.52 17.51
C THR A 30 -7.99 5.46 18.71
N GLY A 31 -7.64 6.75 18.54
CA GLY A 31 -7.52 7.68 19.65
C GLY A 31 -6.53 7.15 20.70
N ASP A 32 -6.87 7.29 21.98
CA ASP A 32 -6.04 6.82 23.10
C ASP A 32 -6.41 5.40 23.58
N SER A 33 -6.94 4.56 22.69
CA SER A 33 -7.18 3.16 23.04
C SER A 33 -5.85 2.44 23.34
N PRO A 34 -5.85 1.39 24.18
CA PRO A 34 -4.66 0.58 24.41
C PRO A 34 -4.06 0.01 23.11
N GLY A 35 -4.92 -0.44 22.18
CA GLY A 35 -4.52 -0.92 20.86
C GLY A 35 -3.86 0.18 20.00
N GLY A 36 -4.41 1.39 20.06
CA GLY A 36 -3.88 2.58 19.39
C GLY A 36 -2.50 2.99 19.86
N ARG A 37 -2.30 3.08 21.19
CA ARG A 37 -0.97 3.36 21.77
C ARG A 37 0.04 2.30 21.33
N LYS A 38 -0.32 1.02 21.41
CA LYS A 38 0.55 -0.07 20.96
C LYS A 38 0.92 0.06 19.47
N PHE A 39 -0.04 0.41 18.62
CA PHE A 39 0.23 0.63 17.20
C PHE A 39 1.26 1.76 16.97
N ARG A 40 1.12 2.90 17.66
CA ARG A 40 2.03 4.04 17.52
C ARG A 40 3.40 3.81 18.16
N ASP A 41 3.39 3.34 19.40
CA ASP A 41 4.56 3.36 20.28
C ASP A 41 5.42 2.08 20.14
N GLU A 42 4.81 0.94 19.81
CA GLU A 42 5.50 -0.35 19.73
C GLU A 42 5.63 -0.88 18.30
N ILE A 43 4.62 -0.66 17.44
CA ILE A 43 4.61 -1.18 16.06
C ILE A 43 5.22 -0.19 15.07
N GLY A 44 5.33 1.10 15.40
CA GLY A 44 5.90 2.14 14.54
C GLY A 44 4.87 2.97 13.76
N GLY A 45 3.59 2.86 14.15
CA GLY A 45 2.52 3.74 13.72
C GLY A 45 2.29 3.81 12.21
N VAL A 46 1.83 4.97 11.75
CA VAL A 46 1.46 5.25 10.35
C VAL A 46 2.57 4.90 9.36
N SER A 47 3.83 5.21 9.70
CA SER A 47 4.98 4.95 8.83
C SER A 47 5.18 3.45 8.59
N TYR A 48 5.18 2.65 9.66
CA TYR A 48 5.33 1.21 9.55
C TYR A 48 4.10 0.53 8.95
N GLY A 49 2.90 1.01 9.27
CA GLY A 49 1.67 0.54 8.63
C GLY A 49 1.71 0.74 7.11
N LYS A 50 2.20 1.91 6.65
CA LYS A 50 2.32 2.22 5.22
C LYS A 50 3.33 1.31 4.53
N GLN A 51 4.46 1.08 5.18
CA GLN A 51 5.46 0.12 4.70
C GLN A 51 4.87 -1.29 4.60
N SER A 52 4.15 -1.73 5.63
CA SER A 52 3.57 -3.08 5.71
C SER A 52 2.57 -3.34 4.58
N VAL A 53 1.64 -2.42 4.33
CA VAL A 53 0.64 -2.60 3.25
C VAL A 53 1.28 -2.56 1.86
N ARG A 54 2.32 -1.72 1.67
CA ARG A 54 3.11 -1.71 0.44
C ARG A 54 3.82 -3.05 0.24
N SER A 55 4.53 -3.54 1.26
CA SER A 55 5.24 -4.82 1.20
C SER A 55 4.30 -6.00 0.96
N ALA A 56 3.11 -6.01 1.55
CA ALA A 56 2.10 -7.03 1.31
C ALA A 56 1.57 -7.01 -0.14
N THR A 57 1.40 -5.82 -0.70
CA THR A 57 0.99 -5.64 -2.10
C THR A 57 2.07 -6.13 -3.05
N ASP A 58 3.32 -5.72 -2.84
CA ASP A 58 4.47 -6.17 -3.63
C ASP A 58 4.67 -7.69 -3.52
N PHE A 59 4.50 -8.25 -2.31
CA PHE A 59 4.54 -9.69 -2.08
C PHE A 59 3.48 -10.40 -2.91
N THR A 60 2.26 -9.89 -2.93
CA THR A 60 1.14 -10.46 -3.69
C THR A 60 1.45 -10.46 -5.20
N TRP A 61 1.90 -9.33 -5.75
CA TRP A 61 2.26 -9.25 -7.17
C TRP A 61 3.39 -10.21 -7.55
N ARG A 62 4.39 -10.37 -6.68
CA ARG A 62 5.48 -11.33 -6.91
C ARG A 62 4.98 -12.77 -6.82
N LEU A 63 4.16 -13.08 -5.82
CA LEU A 63 3.62 -14.43 -5.60
C LEU A 63 2.79 -14.90 -6.80
N PHE A 64 1.94 -14.01 -7.35
CA PHE A 64 1.09 -14.30 -8.50
C PHE A 64 1.71 -13.92 -9.85
N GLN A 65 2.99 -13.54 -9.88
CA GLN A 65 3.74 -13.20 -11.10
C GLN A 65 3.11 -12.05 -11.93
N GLN A 66 2.37 -11.14 -11.29
CA GLN A 66 1.74 -9.96 -11.90
C GLN A 66 2.78 -8.83 -12.13
N THR A 67 3.84 -9.17 -12.86
CA THR A 67 4.95 -8.24 -13.16
C THR A 67 4.50 -7.10 -14.06
N ASN A 68 3.62 -7.38 -15.02
CA ASN A 68 2.98 -6.36 -15.83
C ASN A 68 1.84 -5.69 -15.04
N PRO A 69 1.84 -4.35 -14.90
CA PRO A 69 0.77 -3.66 -14.22
C PRO A 69 -0.63 -3.90 -14.81
N LEU A 70 -0.73 -4.25 -16.10
CA LEU A 70 -2.00 -4.57 -16.74
C LEU A 70 -2.64 -5.86 -16.22
N ASP A 71 -1.87 -6.76 -15.62
CA ASP A 71 -2.37 -8.00 -15.01
C ASP A 71 -2.92 -7.78 -13.60
N ARG A 72 -2.71 -6.58 -13.05
CA ARG A 72 -3.10 -6.21 -11.69
C ARG A 72 -4.51 -5.63 -11.71
N LYS A 73 -5.19 -5.76 -10.57
CA LYS A 73 -6.47 -5.08 -10.35
C LYS A 73 -6.29 -3.56 -10.47
N THR A 74 -7.15 -2.90 -11.24
CA THR A 74 -7.12 -1.45 -11.43
C THR A 74 -7.52 -0.72 -10.16
N ILE A 75 -6.54 -0.40 -9.32
CA ILE A 75 -6.67 0.38 -8.09
C ILE A 75 -5.56 1.42 -8.08
N THR A 76 -5.92 2.66 -7.79
CA THR A 76 -4.99 3.80 -7.69
C THR A 76 -4.46 4.00 -6.29
N ASN A 77 -5.23 3.59 -5.27
CA ASN A 77 -4.87 3.80 -3.88
C ASN A 77 -5.42 2.70 -2.96
N ILE A 78 -4.66 2.41 -1.90
CA ILE A 78 -5.07 1.54 -0.80
C ILE A 78 -4.91 2.31 0.51
N THR A 79 -5.97 2.31 1.33
CA THR A 79 -5.97 2.95 2.65
C THR A 79 -6.15 1.88 3.73
N LEU A 80 -5.20 1.83 4.68
CA LEU A 80 -5.31 1.03 5.89
C LEU A 80 -5.86 1.91 7.02
N PHE A 81 -7.04 1.57 7.53
CA PHE A 81 -7.62 2.17 8.72
C PHE A 81 -7.30 1.32 9.93
N ILE A 82 -6.73 1.94 10.97
CA ILE A 82 -6.60 1.33 12.29
C ILE A 82 -7.71 1.92 13.17
N GLU A 83 -8.59 1.07 13.66
CA GLU A 83 -9.84 1.48 14.29
C GLU A 83 -10.12 0.67 15.56
N ASN A 84 -11.06 1.16 16.37
CA ASN A 84 -11.56 0.43 17.54
C ASN A 84 -12.94 -0.15 17.21
N SER A 85 -13.06 -1.47 17.05
CA SER A 85 -14.36 -2.15 16.97
C SER A 85 -14.24 -3.63 17.37
N ASN A 86 -15.37 -4.33 17.46
CA ASN A 86 -15.42 -5.75 17.84
C ASN A 86 -15.09 -6.71 16.68
N SER A 87 -14.89 -6.20 15.46
CA SER A 87 -14.42 -7.02 14.35
C SER A 87 -12.90 -7.22 14.42
N VAL A 88 -12.34 -8.10 13.59
CA VAL A 88 -10.87 -8.31 13.53
C VAL A 88 -10.28 -7.54 12.35
N ALA A 89 -10.78 -7.82 11.16
CA ALA A 89 -10.44 -7.08 9.96
C ALA A 89 -11.49 -7.29 8.87
N TYR A 90 -11.66 -6.29 8.01
CA TYR A 90 -12.50 -6.40 6.81
C TYR A 90 -12.01 -5.43 5.73
N ASN A 91 -12.53 -5.57 4.51
CA ASN A 91 -12.25 -4.65 3.41
C ASN A 91 -13.53 -4.06 2.82
N THR A 92 -13.46 -2.78 2.41
CA THR A 92 -14.56 -2.02 1.80
C THR A 92 -14.11 -1.35 0.50
N ASN A 93 -15.03 -0.65 -0.15
CA ASN A 93 -14.75 0.17 -1.34
C ASN A 93 -14.01 -0.62 -2.43
N LEU A 94 -14.58 -1.78 -2.81
CA LEU A 94 -14.02 -2.72 -3.77
C LEU A 94 -12.59 -3.17 -3.43
N GLY A 95 -12.24 -3.23 -2.14
CA GLY A 95 -10.92 -3.65 -1.65
C GLY A 95 -9.86 -2.56 -1.66
N LYS A 96 -10.24 -1.28 -1.80
CA LYS A 96 -9.32 -0.14 -1.64
C LYS A 96 -9.10 0.22 -0.18
N GLU A 97 -10.00 -0.19 0.70
CA GLU A 97 -9.96 0.15 2.11
C GLU A 97 -9.84 -1.14 2.92
N ILE A 98 -8.88 -1.16 3.82
CA ILE A 98 -8.61 -2.27 4.74
C ILE A 98 -8.82 -1.71 6.13
N HIS A 99 -9.76 -2.26 6.87
CA HIS A 99 -10.05 -1.87 8.25
C HIS A 99 -9.49 -2.93 9.17
N PHE A 100 -8.51 -2.56 9.98
CA PHE A 100 -7.91 -3.39 11.00
C PHE A 100 -8.27 -2.87 12.38
N GLN A 101 -8.72 -3.77 13.25
CA GLN A 101 -9.40 -3.41 14.48
C GLN A 101 -8.58 -3.87 15.69
N ARG A 102 -8.38 -3.01 16.68
CA ARG A 102 -7.62 -3.35 17.89
C ARG A 102 -8.03 -2.58 19.14
#